data_AF-A0A973P9I2-F1
#
_entry.id   AF-A0A973P9I2-F1
#
_cell.length_a   1.000
_cell.length_b   1.000
_cell.length_c   1.000
_cell.angle_alpha   90.00
_cell.angle_beta   90.00
_cell.angle_gamma   90.00
#
_symmetry.space_group_name_H-M   'P 1'
#
loop_
_entity.id
_entity.type
_entity.pdbx_description
1 polymer ?
#
loop_
_entity_poly.entity_id
_entity_poly.type
_entity_poly.pdbx_seq_one_letter_code
_entity_poly.pdbx_strand_id
1 'polypeptide(L)' 'MRIGELAALVGVSTRTVRYYHHLGLLPEPERLPNGYREYRLRDAVRLARVRHLAGLGLSLEELRDALADDQGKDFREVLE' A
#
# COMPACT_ATOMS: atom_id res chain seq x y z
N MET A 1 6.93 -10.77 -3.93
CA MET A 1 6.04 -10.47 -5.09
C MET A 1 6.58 -9.29 -5.89
N ARG A 2 6.45 -9.29 -7.22
CA ARG A 2 6.72 -8.14 -8.10
C ARG A 2 5.52 -7.19 -8.13
N ILE A 3 5.70 -5.99 -8.69
CA ILE A 3 4.64 -4.99 -8.79
C ILE A 3 3.40 -5.50 -9.56
N GLY A 4 3.61 -6.36 -10.56
CA GLY A 4 2.50 -6.97 -11.31
C GLY A 4 1.68 -7.92 -10.46
N GLU A 5 2.33 -8.77 -9.67
CA GLU A 5 1.66 -9.70 -8.73
C GLU A 5 0.94 -8.93 -7.63
N LEU A 6 1.54 -7.87 -7.07
CA LEU A 6 0.89 -7.01 -6.08
C LEU A 6 -0.37 -6.36 -6.65
N ALA A 7 -0.26 -5.79 -7.86
CA ALA A 7 -1.37 -5.12 -8.53
C ALA A 7 -2.52 -6.10 -8.81
N ALA A 8 -2.20 -7.30 -9.30
CA ALA A 8 -3.17 -8.35 -9.53
C ALA A 8 -3.86 -8.82 -8.24
N LEU A 9 -3.09 -9.03 -7.16
CA LEU A 9 -3.61 -9.47 -5.86
C LEU A 9 -4.63 -8.48 -5.29
N VAL A 10 -4.39 -7.18 -5.45
CA VAL A 10 -5.29 -6.13 -4.95
C VAL A 10 -6.32 -5.69 -5.99
N GLY A 11 -6.28 -6.22 -7.21
CA GLY A 11 -7.22 -5.87 -8.29
C GLY A 11 -7.09 -4.42 -8.77
N VAL A 12 -5.86 -3.93 -8.92
CA VAL A 12 -5.54 -2.59 -9.46
C VAL A 12 -4.52 -2.68 -10.59
N SER A 13 -4.33 -1.59 -11.33
CA SER A 13 -3.27 -1.53 -12.33
C SER A 13 -1.89 -1.29 -11.70
N THR A 14 -0.81 -1.73 -12.36
CA THR A 14 0.56 -1.37 -11.93
C THR A 14 0.79 0.14 -11.97
N ARG A 15 0.08 0.87 -12.85
CA ARG A 15 0.06 2.33 -12.89
C ARG A 15 -0.52 2.92 -11.60
N THR A 16 -1.60 2.35 -11.07
CA THR A 16 -2.22 2.76 -9.80
C THR A 16 -1.25 2.56 -8.63
N VAL A 17 -0.53 1.44 -8.59
CA VAL A 17 0.49 1.21 -7.55
C VAL A 17 1.57 2.29 -7.59
N ARG A 18 2.11 2.60 -8.78
CA ARG A 18 3.11 3.67 -8.95
C ARG A 18 2.55 5.05 -8.57
N TYR A 19 1.29 5.31 -8.89
CA TYR A 19 0.63 6.55 -8.52
C TYR A 19 0.55 6.72 -7.00
N TYR A 20 0.18 5.68 -6.25
CA TYR A 20 0.16 5.75 -4.79
C TYR A 20 1.55 5.82 -4.15
N HIS A 21 2.58 5.25 -4.78
CA HIS A 21 3.96 5.51 -4.38
C HIS A 21 4.33 6.99 -4.56
N HIS A 22 4.01 7.56 -5.72
CA HIS A 22 4.31 8.96 -6.03
C HIS A 22 3.62 9.94 -5.06
N LEU A 23 2.38 9.65 -4.66
CA LEU A 23 1.65 10.45 -3.67
C LEU A 23 2.11 10.25 -2.22
N GLY A 24 3.00 9.29 -1.96
CA GLY A 24 3.47 8.94 -0.61
C GLY A 24 2.47 8.10 0.21
N LEU A 25 1.42 7.59 -0.41
CA LEU A 25 0.37 6.81 0.25
C LEU A 25 0.79 5.34 0.48
N LEU A 26 1.64 4.85 -0.40
CA LEU A 26 2.24 3.53 -0.33
C LEU A 26 3.77 3.70 -0.27
N PRO A 27 4.47 3.26 0.80
CA PRO A 27 5.92 3.31 0.84
C PRO A 27 6.50 2.47 -0.29
N GLU A 28 7.51 3.02 -0.97
CA GLU A 28 8.17 2.31 -2.05
C GLU A 28 9.24 1.38 -1.50
N PRO A 29 9.16 0.05 -1.75
CA PRO A 29 10.18 -0.86 -1.25
C PRO A 29 11.52 -0.62 -1.92
N GLU A 30 12.57 -0.95 -1.18
CA GLU A 30 13.94 -0.88 -1.68
C GLU A 30 14.15 -1.78 -2.90
N ARG A 31 15.10 -1.38 -3.74
CA ARG A 31 15.55 -2.22 -4.84
C ARG A 31 16.52 -3.26 -4.28
N LEU A 32 16.27 -4.52 -4.58
CA LEU A 32 17.17 -5.62 -4.30
C LEU A 32 18.42 -5.54 -5.21
N PRO A 33 19.52 -6.27 -4.89
CA PRO A 33 20.73 -6.29 -5.71
C PRO A 33 20.51 -6.70 -7.18
N ASN A 34 19.43 -7.45 -7.46
CA ASN A 34 19.03 -7.82 -8.82
C ASN A 34 18.27 -6.69 -9.57
N GLY A 35 18.20 -5.48 -9.00
CA GLY A 35 17.57 -4.29 -9.58
C GLY A 35 16.05 -4.21 -9.43
N TYR A 36 15.40 -5.29 -8.97
CA TYR A 36 13.96 -5.34 -8.83
C TYR A 36 13.50 -4.95 -7.43
N ARG A 37 12.25 -4.51 -7.34
CA ARG A 37 11.55 -4.37 -6.06
C ARG A 37 10.89 -5.68 -5.65
N GLU A 38 10.78 -5.87 -4.35
CA GLU A 38 10.02 -6.95 -3.75
C GLU A 38 8.97 -6.39 -2.79
N TYR A 39 7.74 -6.82 -3.02
CA TYR A 39 6.58 -6.52 -2.20
C TYR A 39 6.21 -7.74 -1.37
N ARG A 40 5.83 -7.49 -0.12
CA ARG A 40 5.37 -8.44 0.89
C ARG A 40 3.86 -8.34 1.05
N LEU A 41 3.26 -9.29 1.78
CA LEU A 41 1.82 -9.30 2.04
C LEU A 41 1.33 -8.03 2.74
N ARG A 42 2.14 -7.46 3.65
CA ARG A 42 1.84 -6.17 4.30
C ARG A 42 1.64 -5.02 3.30
N ASP A 43 2.36 -5.05 2.19
CA ASP A 43 2.25 -4.02 1.15
C ASP A 43 0.93 -4.19 0.37
N ALA A 44 0.45 -5.43 0.21
CA ALA A 44 -0.86 -5.73 -0.36
C ALA A 44 -2.00 -5.27 0.55
N VAL A 45 -1.90 -5.55 1.86
CA VAL A 45 -2.87 -5.07 2.86
C VAL A 45 -2.96 -3.54 2.84
N ARG A 46 -1.81 -2.87 2.85
CA ARG A 46 -1.76 -1.41 2.78
C ARG A 46 -2.35 -0.89 1.47
N LEU A 47 -1.97 -1.46 0.33
CA LEU A 47 -2.50 -1.06 -0.98
C LEU A 47 -4.02 -1.24 -1.07
N ALA A 48 -4.56 -2.33 -0.50
CA ALA A 48 -6.01 -2.57 -0.45
C ALA A 48 -6.72 -1.50 0.39
N ARG A 49 -6.13 -1.11 1.51
CA ARG A 49 -6.66 -0.04 2.36
C ARG A 49 -6.62 1.32 1.68
N VAL A 50 -5.51 1.69 1.06
CA VAL A 50 -5.38 2.91 0.26
C VAL A 50 -6.46 2.95 -0.83
N ARG A 51 -6.65 1.84 -1.57
CA ARG A 51 -7.68 1.71 -2.60
C ARG A 51 -9.09 1.91 -2.04
N HIS A 52 -9.39 1.27 -0.91
CA HIS A 52 -10.72 1.36 -0.28
C HIS A 52 -11.03 2.80 0.14
N LEU A 53 -10.13 3.43 0.89
CA LEU A 53 -10.31 4.79 1.38
C LEU A 53 -10.36 5.82 0.24
N ALA A 54 -9.51 5.68 -0.78
CA ALA A 54 -9.56 6.53 -1.97
C ALA A 54 -10.90 6.39 -2.73
N GLY A 55 -11.53 5.21 -2.68
CA GLY A 55 -12.84 4.96 -3.27
C GLY A 55 -14.01 5.64 -2.54
N LEU A 56 -13.80 6.10 -1.30
CA LEU A 56 -14.81 6.81 -0.50
C LEU A 56 -14.81 8.32 -0.77
N GLY A 57 -13.94 8.82 -1.65
CA GLY A 57 -13.88 10.24 -2.02
C GLY A 57 -13.16 11.13 -1.01
N LEU A 58 -12.36 10.55 -0.11
CA LEU A 58 -11.50 11.32 0.80
C LEU A 58 -10.51 12.18 0.00
N SER A 59 -10.26 13.37 0.52
CA SER A 59 -9.13 14.19 0.09
C SER A 59 -7.80 13.48 0.37
N LEU A 60 -6.74 13.94 -0.29
CA LEU A 60 -5.41 13.37 -0.10
C LEU A 60 -4.91 13.53 1.35
N GLU A 61 -5.30 14.61 2.03
CA GLU A 61 -4.95 14.90 3.41
C GLU A 61 -5.65 13.92 4.37
N GLU A 62 -6.97 13.81 4.27
CA GLU A 62 -7.75 12.84 5.06
C GLU A 62 -7.28 11.40 4.84
N LEU A 63 -6.90 11.07 3.60
CA LEU A 63 -6.34 9.75 3.29
C LEU A 63 -5.00 9.52 3.99
N ARG A 64 -4.13 10.54 4.06
CA ARG A 64 -2.84 10.44 4.75
C ARG A 64 -3.04 10.26 6.25
N ASP A 65 -3.96 11.02 6.84
CA ASP A 65 -4.27 10.95 8.28
C ASP A 65 -4.83 9.58 8.63
N ALA A 66 -5.82 9.08 7.87
CA ALA A 66 -6.40 7.76 8.07
C ALA A 66 -5.39 6.61 7.92
N LEU A 67 -4.39 6.78 7.06
CA LEU A 67 -3.30 5.82 6.89
C LEU A 67 -2.22 5.92 7.97
N ALA A 68 -2.07 7.08 8.63
CA ALA A 68 -1.12 7.28 9.71
C ALA A 68 -1.62 6.67 11.03
N ASP A 69 -2.91 6.84 11.35
CA ASP A 69 -3.52 6.35 12.60
C ASP A 69 -3.46 4.82 12.77
N ASP A 70 -3.42 4.11 11.66
CA ASP A 70 -3.42 2.64 11.62
C ASP A 70 -2.03 2.04 11.73
N GLN A 71 -0.98 2.83 11.57
CA GLN A 71 0.41 2.39 11.77
C GLN A 71 0.69 2.01 13.23
N GLY A 72 -0.19 2.38 14.15
CA GLY A 72 -0.15 2.01 15.56
C GLY A 72 -0.89 0.71 15.90
N LYS A 73 -1.69 0.13 14.99
CA LYS A 73 -2.38 -1.14 15.21
C LYS A 73 -1.60 -2.26 14.54
N ASP A 74 -0.42 -2.55 15.09
CA ASP A 74 0.37 -3.70 14.65
C ASP A 74 -0.51 -4.95 14.85
N PHE A 75 -0.70 -5.74 13.80
CA PHE A 75 -1.60 -6.91 13.76
C PHE A 75 -1.26 -7.96 14.82
N ARG A 76 -0.12 -7.80 15.51
CA ARG A 76 0.31 -8.57 16.67
C ARG A 76 -0.59 -8.41 17.88
N GLU A 77 -1.24 -7.27 18.08
CA GLU A 77 -2.15 -7.06 19.23
C GLU A 77 -3.50 -7.77 19.08
N VAL A 78 -3.89 -8.14 17.87
CA VAL A 78 -5.21 -8.74 17.60
C VAL A 78 -5.20 -10.28 17.73
N LEU A 79 -4.02 -10.88 17.94
CA LEU A 79 -3.84 -12.33 18.07
C LEU A 79 -3.38 -12.79 19.47
N GLU A 80 -3.45 -11.93 20.49
CA GLU A 80 -3.36 -12.34 21.90
C GLU A 80 -4.72 -12.41 22.58
#